data_AF-R4VYB6-F1
#
_entry.id   AF-R4VYB6-F1
#
_cell.length_a   1.000
_cell.length_b   1.000
_cell.length_c   1.000
_cell.angle_alpha   90.00
_cell.angle_beta   90.00
_cell.angle_gamma   90.00
#
_symmetry.space_group_name_H-M   'P 1'
#
loop_
_entity.id
_entity.type
_entity.pdbx_description
1 polymer ?
#
loop_
_entity_poly.entity_id
_entity_poly.type
_entity_poly.pdbx_seq_one_letter_code
_entity_poly.pdbx_strand_id
1 'polypeptide(L)'
;MDRLVHYHHPCDDTFSLAYCGESPADLDDYRSDADGPTKSLGYPFETPVYLLFEGTHSAKTASDLEYDSDFVEDQIAGQPRPTQIVAFRLIELLEAAVDVREEDEFRLYKEFEPEQIHEALQNVSWGEVLPTVAGELLSNLVLRHSLPNANHRTGIALAQLCIETVDPSFKMPSTHVDDETWKEWIDPYIVESKRIITVRRNNVRFKHLAELDVDLVERKGGIRIRLSDYELDMYPREALRKYAKIHEEHCVDLITELLKRADRSDLITQSGPTKEEFVEYLDTGVDRDFRELF
;
A
#
# COMPACT_ATOMS: atom_id res chain seq x y z
N MET A 1 14.98 -19.02 -20.21
CA MET A 1 14.74 -17.56 -20.20
C MET A 1 13.38 -17.40 -19.57
N ASP A 2 13.28 -16.65 -18.48
CA ASP A 2 12.03 -16.57 -17.73
C ASP A 2 10.91 -15.97 -18.60
N ARG A 3 9.75 -16.62 -18.62
CA ARG A 3 8.54 -16.17 -19.32
C ARG A 3 7.89 -15.05 -18.52
N LEU A 4 8.13 -13.82 -18.95
CA LEU A 4 7.67 -12.60 -18.28
C LEU A 4 6.43 -12.03 -18.95
N VAL A 5 5.41 -11.74 -18.14
CA VAL A 5 4.24 -10.97 -18.55
C VAL A 5 4.04 -9.73 -17.68
N HIS A 6 3.22 -8.79 -18.13
CA HIS A 6 2.96 -7.56 -17.41
C HIS A 6 1.61 -7.59 -16.66
N TYR A 7 1.62 -7.14 -15.40
CA TYR A 7 0.40 -6.92 -14.60
C TYR A 7 -0.28 -5.58 -14.95
N HIS A 8 0.48 -4.54 -15.28
CA HIS A 8 -0.09 -3.32 -15.86
C HIS A 8 0.22 -3.28 -17.36
N HIS A 9 -0.64 -2.70 -18.18
CA HIS A 9 -0.38 -2.66 -19.61
C HIS A 9 0.91 -1.85 -19.90
N PRO A 10 1.86 -2.37 -20.71
CA PRO A 10 3.21 -1.80 -20.84
C PRO A 10 3.24 -0.39 -21.45
N CYS A 11 2.20 -0.01 -22.21
CA CYS A 11 2.07 1.32 -22.80
C CYS A 11 1.06 2.23 -22.06
N ASP A 12 0.40 1.74 -21.01
CA ASP A 12 -0.63 2.51 -20.27
C ASP A 12 -0.88 1.87 -18.90
N ASP A 13 -0.24 2.38 -17.86
CA ASP A 13 -0.27 1.77 -16.54
C ASP A 13 -1.58 2.01 -15.76
N THR A 14 -2.54 2.73 -16.36
CA THR A 14 -3.91 2.86 -15.84
C THR A 14 -4.75 1.60 -16.07
N PHE A 15 -4.25 0.68 -16.89
CA PHE A 15 -4.87 -0.62 -17.16
C PHE A 15 -4.15 -1.72 -16.39
N SER A 16 -4.90 -2.52 -15.65
CA SER A 16 -4.38 -3.66 -14.89
C SER A 16 -4.93 -4.98 -15.40
N LEU A 17 -4.17 -6.06 -15.24
CA LEU A 17 -4.50 -7.38 -15.73
C LEU A 17 -5.81 -7.84 -15.10
N ALA A 18 -6.82 -8.12 -15.92
CA ALA A 18 -8.13 -8.60 -15.52
C ALA A 18 -8.32 -10.09 -15.79
N TYR A 19 -7.76 -10.59 -16.90
CA TYR A 19 -7.91 -11.98 -17.33
C TYR A 19 -6.71 -12.46 -18.16
N CYS A 20 -6.49 -13.78 -18.20
CA CYS A 20 -5.46 -14.45 -18.99
C CYS A 20 -5.98 -15.76 -19.59
N GLY A 21 -5.56 -16.10 -20.81
CA GLY A 21 -5.94 -17.32 -21.52
C GLY A 21 -4.92 -17.75 -22.58
N GLU A 22 -5.20 -18.86 -23.26
CA GLU A 22 -4.35 -19.48 -24.28
C GLU A 22 -4.70 -19.03 -25.70
N SER A 23 -5.91 -18.47 -25.88
CA SER A 23 -6.40 -18.00 -27.16
C SER A 23 -6.98 -16.59 -27.09
N PRO A 24 -6.97 -15.83 -28.20
CA PRO A 24 -7.69 -14.55 -28.26
C PRO A 24 -9.20 -14.70 -28.02
N ALA A 25 -9.78 -15.86 -28.38
CA ALA A 25 -11.21 -16.11 -28.21
C ALA A 25 -11.60 -16.21 -26.73
N ASP A 26 -10.69 -16.69 -25.86
CA ASP A 26 -10.89 -16.75 -24.41
C ASP A 26 -11.10 -15.35 -23.81
N LEU A 27 -10.58 -14.31 -24.49
CA LEU A 27 -10.72 -12.93 -24.03
C LEU A 27 -12.08 -12.31 -24.38
N ASP A 28 -12.77 -12.81 -25.40
CA ASP A 28 -13.96 -12.17 -25.94
C ASP A 28 -15.15 -12.28 -24.97
N ASP A 29 -15.31 -13.42 -24.30
CA ASP A 29 -16.34 -13.63 -23.27
C ASP A 29 -16.12 -12.69 -22.07
N TYR A 30 -14.87 -12.56 -21.59
CA TYR A 30 -14.57 -11.63 -20.49
C TYR A 30 -14.73 -10.18 -20.94
N ARG A 31 -14.38 -9.85 -22.19
CA ARG A 31 -14.49 -8.49 -22.72
C ARG A 31 -15.95 -8.03 -22.83
N SER A 32 -16.89 -8.93 -23.13
CA SER A 32 -18.32 -8.58 -23.15
C SER A 32 -18.88 -8.26 -21.78
N ASP A 33 -18.29 -8.82 -20.72
CA ASP A 33 -18.71 -8.63 -19.33
C ASP A 33 -17.90 -7.54 -18.60
N ALA A 34 -16.92 -6.93 -19.26
CA ALA A 34 -16.07 -5.91 -18.65
C ALA A 34 -16.85 -4.61 -18.41
N ASP A 35 -16.74 -4.08 -17.20
CA ASP A 35 -17.40 -2.84 -16.81
C ASP A 35 -16.64 -1.61 -17.32
N GLY A 36 -15.40 -1.76 -17.80
CA GLY A 36 -14.47 -0.68 -18.18
C GLY A 36 -13.91 -0.74 -19.61
N PRO A 37 -13.11 0.27 -20.03
CA PRO A 37 -12.30 0.15 -21.22
C PRO A 37 -11.33 -1.03 -21.08
N THR A 38 -11.15 -1.79 -22.15
CA THR A 38 -10.24 -2.94 -22.16
C THR A 38 -9.13 -2.80 -23.20
N LYS A 39 -7.98 -3.41 -22.92
CA LYS A 39 -6.86 -3.61 -23.84
C LYS A 39 -6.44 -5.07 -23.81
N SER A 40 -5.88 -5.59 -24.88
CA SER A 40 -5.35 -6.95 -24.90
C SER A 40 -3.92 -6.99 -25.41
N LEU A 41 -3.15 -7.96 -24.93
CA LEU A 41 -1.77 -8.18 -25.33
C LEU A 41 -1.49 -9.68 -25.40
N GLY A 42 -0.90 -10.13 -26.50
CA GLY A 42 -0.43 -11.50 -26.67
C GLY A 42 1.09 -11.59 -26.46
N TYR A 43 1.52 -12.65 -25.79
CA TYR A 43 2.92 -13.01 -25.59
C TYR A 43 3.20 -14.26 -26.43
N PRO A 44 4.06 -14.15 -27.46
CA PRO A 44 4.32 -15.24 -28.41
C PRO A 44 5.36 -16.24 -27.84
N PHE A 45 5.10 -16.78 -26.65
CA PHE A 45 5.90 -17.89 -26.12
C PHE A 45 5.58 -19.19 -26.86
N GLU A 46 6.31 -20.27 -26.56
CA GLU A 46 6.02 -21.61 -27.11
C GLU A 46 4.57 -22.04 -26.83
N THR A 47 4.09 -21.75 -25.62
CA THR A 47 2.67 -21.78 -25.25
C THR A 47 2.18 -20.33 -25.26
N PRO A 48 1.39 -19.89 -26.25
CA PRO A 48 0.93 -18.51 -26.33
C PRO A 48 0.14 -18.11 -25.08
N VAL A 49 0.33 -16.86 -24.63
CA VAL A 49 -0.43 -16.31 -23.52
C VAL A 49 -1.08 -15.02 -23.98
N TYR A 50 -2.40 -14.91 -23.81
CA TYR A 50 -3.16 -13.72 -24.14
C TYR A 50 -3.72 -13.12 -22.86
N LEU A 51 -3.50 -11.82 -22.69
CA LEU A 51 -3.94 -11.07 -21.52
C LEU A 51 -4.99 -10.05 -21.91
N LEU A 52 -5.98 -9.89 -21.06
CA LEU A 52 -6.92 -8.78 -21.08
C LEU A 52 -6.65 -7.88 -19.88
N PHE A 53 -6.48 -6.60 -20.16
CA PHE A 53 -6.34 -5.54 -19.17
C PHE A 53 -7.61 -4.71 -19.14
N GLU A 54 -8.01 -4.30 -17.95
CA GLU A 54 -9.14 -3.44 -17.70
C GLU A 54 -8.67 -2.16 -17.02
N GLY A 55 -9.11 -1.02 -17.54
CA GLY A 55 -8.88 0.28 -16.96
C GLY A 55 -10.05 0.70 -16.08
N THR A 56 -9.79 1.48 -15.04
CA THR A 56 -10.87 2.05 -14.21
C THR A 56 -11.54 3.22 -14.94
N HIS A 57 -12.88 3.27 -14.94
CA HIS A 57 -13.65 4.38 -15.50
C HIS A 57 -13.36 5.75 -14.84
N SER A 58 -12.76 5.76 -13.66
CA SER A 58 -12.56 6.95 -12.82
C SER A 58 -11.44 7.90 -13.28
N ALA A 59 -10.60 7.51 -14.25
CA ALA A 59 -9.51 8.40 -14.69
C ALA A 59 -10.01 9.63 -15.48
N LYS A 60 -11.30 9.69 -15.86
CA LYS A 60 -11.88 10.82 -16.62
C LYS A 60 -12.46 11.97 -15.77
N THR A 61 -12.41 11.92 -14.44
CA THR A 61 -12.96 12.98 -13.57
C THR A 61 -12.19 13.21 -12.28
N ALA A 62 -10.94 12.73 -12.17
CA ALA A 62 -10.09 12.95 -11.00
C ALA A 62 -9.13 14.15 -11.16
N SER A 63 -9.43 15.09 -12.06
CA SER A 63 -8.55 16.24 -12.35
C SER A 63 -8.70 17.43 -11.41
N ASP A 64 -9.71 17.46 -10.52
CA ASP A 64 -10.05 18.70 -9.79
C ASP A 64 -10.66 18.46 -8.39
N LEU A 65 -10.15 17.49 -7.62
CA LEU A 65 -10.51 17.37 -6.19
C LEU A 65 -9.48 18.12 -5.35
N GLU A 66 -9.77 19.39 -5.05
CA GLU A 66 -9.11 20.11 -3.96
C GLU A 66 -9.62 19.52 -2.64
N TYR A 67 -8.72 18.95 -1.84
CA TYR A 67 -9.02 18.50 -0.48
C TYR A 67 -8.91 19.71 0.45
N ASP A 68 -9.80 20.68 0.30
CA ASP A 68 -9.88 21.74 1.30
C ASP A 68 -10.35 21.16 2.66
N SER A 69 -10.06 21.90 3.74
CA SER A 69 -10.40 21.47 5.10
C SER A 69 -11.88 21.14 5.24
N ASP A 70 -12.74 21.89 4.56
CA ASP A 70 -14.19 21.78 4.65
C ASP A 70 -14.68 20.46 4.01
N PHE A 71 -14.13 20.09 2.84
CA PHE A 71 -14.40 18.81 2.19
C PHE A 71 -13.99 17.64 3.08
N VAL A 72 -12.81 17.71 3.69
CA VAL A 72 -12.30 16.66 4.57
C VAL A 72 -13.17 16.51 5.81
N GLU A 73 -13.53 17.63 6.45
CA GLU A 73 -14.43 17.67 7.60
C GLU A 73 -15.79 17.03 7.27
N ASP A 74 -16.35 17.34 6.10
CA ASP A 74 -17.60 16.76 5.62
C ASP A 74 -17.50 15.25 5.39
N GLN A 75 -16.39 14.75 4.81
CA GLN A 75 -16.20 13.32 4.57
C GLN A 75 -16.06 12.52 5.88
N ILE A 76 -15.36 13.07 6.87
CA ILE A 76 -15.16 12.38 8.16
C ILE A 76 -16.31 12.64 9.15
N ALA A 77 -17.25 13.53 8.82
CA ALA A 77 -18.40 13.83 9.65
C ALA A 77 -19.21 12.55 9.95
N GLY A 78 -19.47 12.31 11.23
CA GLY A 78 -20.20 11.12 11.70
C GLY A 78 -19.34 9.86 11.90
N GLN A 79 -18.06 9.88 11.49
CA GLN A 79 -17.11 8.82 11.87
C GLN A 79 -16.78 8.91 13.37
N PRO A 80 -16.34 7.82 14.02
CA PRO A 80 -15.85 7.89 15.40
C PRO A 80 -14.68 8.87 15.56
N ARG A 81 -14.60 9.58 16.69
CA ARG A 81 -13.55 10.60 16.94
C ARG A 81 -12.12 10.11 16.66
N PRO A 82 -11.71 8.88 17.05
CA PRO A 82 -10.41 8.32 16.65
C PRO A 82 -10.18 8.28 15.14
N THR A 83 -11.21 7.88 14.37
CA THR A 83 -11.14 7.86 12.90
C THR A 83 -10.95 9.25 12.35
N GLN A 84 -11.70 10.23 12.85
CA GLN A 84 -11.60 11.62 12.39
C GLN A 84 -10.19 12.19 12.59
N ILE A 85 -9.61 12.01 13.79
CA ILE A 85 -8.27 12.53 14.11
C ILE A 85 -7.21 11.87 13.22
N VAL A 86 -7.25 10.54 13.09
CA VAL A 86 -6.27 9.82 12.25
C VAL A 86 -6.45 10.19 10.78
N ALA A 87 -7.69 10.32 10.31
CA ALA A 87 -8.00 10.74 8.95
C ALA A 87 -7.44 12.12 8.62
N PHE A 88 -7.65 13.09 9.52
CA PHE A 88 -7.10 14.43 9.39
C PHE A 88 -5.57 14.42 9.30
N ARG A 89 -4.90 13.71 10.22
CA ARG A 89 -3.44 13.58 10.24
C ARG A 89 -2.89 12.87 9.00
N LEU A 90 -3.58 11.85 8.49
CA LEU A 90 -3.19 11.18 7.25
C LEU A 90 -3.24 12.10 6.03
N ILE A 91 -4.17 13.06 6.01
CA ILE A 91 -4.27 14.05 4.93
C ILE A 91 -3.15 15.08 5.05
N GLU A 92 -2.88 15.62 6.24
CA GLU A 92 -1.74 16.54 6.43
C GLU A 92 -0.40 15.88 6.06
N LEU A 93 -0.22 14.60 6.40
CA LEU A 93 0.94 13.83 5.98
C LEU A 93 0.97 13.60 4.46
N LEU A 94 -0.19 13.40 3.83
CA LEU A 94 -0.28 13.25 2.37
C LEU A 94 0.12 14.56 1.67
N GLU A 95 -0.41 15.70 2.13
CA GLU A 95 -0.07 17.04 1.63
C GLU A 95 1.42 17.32 1.80
N ALA A 96 1.98 17.06 2.98
CA ALA A 96 3.42 17.22 3.21
C ALA A 96 4.27 16.33 2.28
N ALA A 97 3.84 15.10 2.01
CA ALA A 97 4.53 14.20 1.07
C ALA A 97 4.45 14.68 -0.39
N VAL A 98 3.36 15.38 -0.75
CA VAL A 98 3.19 16.03 -2.07
C VAL A 98 4.13 17.23 -2.16
N ASP A 99 4.12 18.11 -1.16
CA ASP A 99 4.89 19.35 -1.15
C ASP A 99 6.40 19.13 -1.27
N VAL A 100 6.93 18.07 -0.64
CA VAL A 100 8.35 17.71 -0.73
C VAL A 100 8.74 17.18 -2.12
N ARG A 101 7.79 16.69 -2.92
CA ARG A 101 8.05 16.16 -4.27
C ARG A 101 7.32 16.94 -5.34
N GLU A 102 8.05 17.73 -6.12
CA GLU A 102 7.58 18.40 -7.35
C GLU A 102 7.21 17.44 -8.51
N GLU A 103 6.70 16.22 -8.25
CA GLU A 103 6.29 15.27 -9.29
C GLU A 103 4.79 15.39 -9.59
N ASP A 104 4.44 15.58 -10.87
CA ASP A 104 3.08 15.56 -11.46
C ASP A 104 2.24 14.29 -11.13
N GLU A 105 2.84 13.31 -10.45
CA GLU A 105 2.30 11.99 -10.09
C GLU A 105 1.35 12.02 -8.87
N PHE A 106 1.31 13.14 -8.14
CA PHE A 106 0.45 13.33 -6.95
C PHE A 106 -0.96 13.83 -7.30
N ARG A 107 -1.56 13.31 -8.37
CA ARG A 107 -3.00 13.52 -8.59
C ARG A 107 -3.79 12.52 -7.76
N LEU A 108 -4.93 12.98 -7.24
CA LEU A 108 -5.74 12.22 -6.31
C LEU A 108 -6.71 11.38 -7.13
N TYR A 109 -6.26 10.21 -7.58
CA TYR A 109 -6.98 9.36 -8.55
C TYR A 109 -8.13 8.52 -7.96
N LYS A 110 -8.43 8.66 -6.66
CA LYS A 110 -9.46 7.90 -5.93
C LYS A 110 -10.20 8.81 -4.94
N GLU A 111 -11.46 8.51 -4.69
CA GLU A 111 -12.22 9.07 -3.56
C GLU A 111 -11.58 8.66 -2.22
N PHE A 112 -11.59 9.58 -1.26
CA PHE A 112 -11.16 9.33 0.11
C PHE A 112 -12.23 8.53 0.86
N GLU A 113 -11.82 7.47 1.55
CA GLU A 113 -12.72 6.50 2.19
C GLU A 113 -12.43 6.40 3.69
N PRO A 114 -13.01 7.28 4.53
CA PRO A 114 -12.80 7.29 5.99
C PRO A 114 -13.15 5.96 6.68
N GLU A 115 -14.08 5.19 6.13
CA GLU A 115 -14.47 3.87 6.65
C GLU A 115 -13.29 2.90 6.59
N GLN A 116 -12.45 2.98 5.56
CA GLN A 116 -11.26 2.14 5.44
C GLN A 116 -10.23 2.45 6.53
N ILE A 117 -10.15 3.72 6.96
CA ILE A 117 -9.29 4.14 8.09
C ILE A 117 -9.86 3.57 9.37
N HIS A 118 -11.18 3.66 9.59
CA HIS A 118 -11.81 3.06 10.76
C HIS A 118 -11.51 1.57 10.86
N GLU A 119 -11.73 0.82 9.77
CA GLU A 119 -11.44 -0.61 9.73
C GLU A 119 -9.95 -0.92 9.95
N ALA A 120 -9.04 -0.10 9.43
CA ALA A 120 -7.62 -0.27 9.68
C ALA A 120 -7.31 -0.16 11.18
N LEU A 121 -7.86 0.84 11.87
CA LEU A 121 -7.64 1.06 13.30
C LEU A 121 -8.27 -0.02 14.20
N GLN A 122 -9.28 -0.75 13.74
CA GLN A 122 -9.89 -1.85 14.49
C GLN A 122 -9.08 -3.14 14.44
N ASN A 123 -8.18 -3.28 13.47
CA ASN A 123 -7.35 -4.47 13.28
C ASN A 123 -5.93 -4.28 13.85
N VAL A 124 -5.74 -3.29 14.72
CA VAL A 124 -4.49 -3.08 15.45
C VAL A 124 -4.66 -3.59 16.89
N SER A 125 -3.71 -4.40 17.32
CA SER A 125 -3.57 -4.99 18.64
C SER A 125 -2.99 -3.96 19.62
N TRP A 126 -3.74 -2.88 19.85
CA TRP A 126 -3.34 -1.78 20.74
C TRP A 126 -2.89 -2.27 22.12
N GLY A 127 -1.79 -1.70 22.64
CA GLY A 127 -1.19 -2.10 23.92
C GLY A 127 -0.28 -3.34 23.88
N GLU A 128 -0.20 -4.07 22.77
CA GLU A 128 0.85 -5.08 22.53
C GLU A 128 2.23 -4.42 22.40
N VAL A 129 3.31 -5.20 22.20
CA VAL A 129 4.65 -4.63 22.03
C VAL A 129 4.71 -3.62 20.87
N LEU A 130 5.48 -2.54 21.03
CA LEU A 130 5.49 -1.39 20.13
C LEU A 130 5.69 -1.75 18.65
N PRO A 131 6.62 -2.65 18.26
CA PRO A 131 6.77 -3.05 16.87
C PRO A 131 5.51 -3.68 16.27
N THR A 132 4.76 -4.43 17.07
CA THR A 132 3.47 -5.03 16.66
C THR A 132 2.46 -3.93 16.39
N VAL A 133 2.24 -3.02 17.34
CA VAL A 133 1.25 -1.94 17.21
C VAL A 133 1.53 -1.06 15.98
N ALA A 134 2.76 -0.57 15.85
CA ALA A 134 3.14 0.30 14.73
C ALA A 134 3.19 -0.46 13.39
N GLY A 135 3.61 -1.72 13.38
CA GLY A 135 3.66 -2.57 12.20
C GLY A 135 2.26 -2.94 11.68
N GLU A 136 1.34 -3.33 12.55
CA GLU A 136 -0.06 -3.57 12.22
C GLU A 136 -0.75 -2.30 11.73
N LEU A 137 -0.50 -1.14 12.38
CA LEU A 137 -1.04 0.14 11.93
C LEU A 137 -0.62 0.44 10.48
N LEU A 138 0.68 0.34 10.19
CA LEU A 138 1.23 0.50 8.83
C LEU A 138 0.61 -0.51 7.85
N SER A 139 0.60 -1.79 8.22
CA SER A 139 0.10 -2.87 7.38
C SER A 139 -1.35 -2.66 6.99
N ASN A 140 -2.20 -2.39 7.99
CA ASN A 140 -3.63 -2.26 7.82
C ASN A 140 -3.98 -1.04 6.95
N LEU A 141 -3.32 0.10 7.14
CA LEU A 141 -3.52 1.29 6.29
C LEU A 141 -3.14 1.02 4.83
N VAL A 142 -1.99 0.39 4.61
CA VAL A 142 -1.49 0.06 3.26
C VAL A 142 -2.41 -0.96 2.56
N LEU A 143 -2.84 -2.01 3.26
CA LEU A 143 -3.70 -3.05 2.69
C LEU A 143 -5.07 -2.51 2.28
N ARG A 144 -5.61 -1.59 3.09
CA ARG A 144 -6.90 -0.94 2.90
C ARG A 144 -6.86 0.17 1.85
N HIS A 145 -5.68 0.69 1.54
CA HIS A 145 -5.49 1.74 0.54
C HIS A 145 -6.39 2.95 0.84
N SER A 146 -6.37 3.37 2.10
CA SER A 146 -7.21 4.43 2.65
C SER A 146 -6.90 5.80 2.05
N LEU A 147 -5.75 5.96 1.40
CA LEU A 147 -5.36 7.18 0.71
C LEU A 147 -5.38 7.00 -0.82
N PRO A 148 -5.66 8.06 -1.58
CA PRO A 148 -5.63 8.03 -3.04
C PRO A 148 -4.25 7.74 -3.62
N ASN A 149 -3.17 8.21 -2.98
CA ASN A 149 -1.79 7.89 -3.33
C ASN A 149 -0.90 7.85 -2.07
N ALA A 150 0.39 7.56 -2.22
CA ALA A 150 1.41 7.60 -1.18
C ALA A 150 1.16 6.77 0.09
N ASN A 151 0.22 5.81 0.06
CA ASN A 151 -0.15 4.94 1.18
C ASN A 151 1.05 4.39 1.98
N HIS A 152 2.11 3.92 1.30
CA HIS A 152 3.32 3.41 1.98
C HIS A 152 4.06 4.50 2.76
N ARG A 153 4.30 5.67 2.16
CA ARG A 153 5.08 6.74 2.80
C ARG A 153 4.30 7.36 3.95
N THR A 154 3.04 7.68 3.71
CA THR A 154 2.16 8.23 4.73
C THR A 154 1.92 7.23 5.86
N GLY A 155 1.81 5.93 5.54
CA GLY A 155 1.75 4.87 6.55
C GLY A 155 3.02 4.78 7.40
N ILE A 156 4.20 4.92 6.80
CA ILE A 156 5.49 4.92 7.54
C ILE A 156 5.58 6.15 8.45
N ALA A 157 5.20 7.33 7.96
CA ALA A 157 5.19 8.55 8.77
C ALA A 157 4.21 8.45 9.95
N LEU A 158 3.03 7.84 9.75
CA LEU A 158 2.10 7.59 10.85
C LEU A 158 2.62 6.53 11.83
N ALA A 159 3.34 5.51 11.35
CA ALA A 159 4.00 4.53 12.20
C ALA A 159 5.10 5.19 13.05
N GLN A 160 5.82 6.18 12.52
CA GLN A 160 6.75 7.00 13.30
C GLN A 160 6.02 7.78 14.40
N LEU A 161 4.89 8.42 14.09
CA LEU A 161 4.06 9.10 15.11
C LEU A 161 3.56 8.13 16.20
N CYS A 162 3.29 6.87 15.84
CA CYS A 162 2.92 5.82 16.80
C CYS A 162 4.09 5.49 17.75
N ILE A 163 5.32 5.44 17.25
CA ILE A 163 6.54 5.27 18.08
C ILE A 163 6.73 6.49 18.99
N GLU A 164 6.56 7.70 18.46
CA GLU A 164 6.72 8.95 19.20
C GLU A 164 5.66 9.15 20.30
N THR A 165 4.52 8.46 20.20
CA THR A 165 3.53 8.39 21.29
C THR A 165 4.12 7.74 22.55
N VAL A 166 4.96 6.71 22.38
CA VAL A 166 5.63 6.01 23.49
C VAL A 166 6.91 6.74 23.92
N ASP A 167 7.66 7.24 22.95
CA ASP A 167 8.85 8.04 23.20
C ASP A 167 8.93 9.28 22.30
N PRO A 168 8.51 10.46 22.79
CA PRO A 168 8.55 11.70 22.02
C PRO A 168 9.95 12.17 21.61
N SER A 169 11.01 11.59 22.19
CA SER A 169 12.40 11.87 21.82
C SER A 169 12.90 10.97 20.69
N PHE A 170 12.10 9.99 20.26
CA PHE A 170 12.42 9.15 19.11
C PHE A 170 12.72 10.02 17.89
N LYS A 171 13.82 9.69 17.22
CA LYS A 171 14.19 10.32 15.96
C LYS A 171 14.35 9.24 14.92
N MET A 172 13.69 9.44 13.79
CA MET A 172 13.91 8.62 12.63
C MET A 172 15.41 8.64 12.27
N PRO A 173 16.03 7.49 11.93
CA PRO A 173 17.41 7.47 11.44
C PRO A 173 17.58 8.51 10.32
N SER A 174 18.58 9.38 10.47
CA SER A 174 18.69 10.62 9.69
C SER A 174 18.73 10.38 8.17
N THR A 175 17.77 10.96 7.47
CA THR A 175 17.70 11.12 6.01
C THR A 175 18.81 12.06 5.47
N HIS A 176 19.23 13.05 6.27
CA HIS A 176 20.12 14.12 5.80
C HIS A 176 21.61 13.76 5.57
N VAL A 177 22.08 12.58 5.97
CA VAL A 177 23.50 12.21 5.71
C VAL A 177 23.63 11.44 4.40
N ASP A 178 22.56 10.79 3.90
CA ASP A 178 22.43 10.26 2.55
C ASP A 178 20.99 9.79 2.36
N ASP A 179 20.14 10.59 1.70
CA ASP A 179 18.79 10.17 1.25
C ASP A 179 18.87 8.85 0.46
N GLU A 180 20.00 8.62 -0.22
CA GLU A 180 20.32 7.38 -0.90
C GLU A 180 20.39 6.18 0.05
N THR A 181 20.98 6.29 1.25
CA THR A 181 21.11 5.16 2.19
C THR A 181 19.77 4.75 2.80
N TRP A 182 18.95 5.74 3.19
CA TRP A 182 17.60 5.47 3.69
C TRP A 182 16.72 4.87 2.58
N LYS A 183 16.78 5.47 1.39
CA LYS A 183 16.06 4.99 0.21
C LYS A 183 16.48 3.58 -0.19
N GLU A 184 17.78 3.29 -0.26
CA GLU A 184 18.32 1.96 -0.54
C GLU A 184 17.85 0.91 0.47
N TRP A 185 17.61 1.31 1.72
CA TRP A 185 17.10 0.41 2.73
C TRP A 185 15.58 0.21 2.66
N ILE A 186 14.81 1.29 2.51
CA ILE A 186 13.34 1.22 2.54
C ILE A 186 12.75 0.73 1.21
N ASP A 187 13.43 0.99 0.08
CA ASP A 187 12.95 0.61 -1.25
C ASP A 187 12.75 -0.92 -1.38
N PRO A 188 13.71 -1.78 -0.97
CA PRO A 188 13.49 -3.23 -0.94
C PRO A 188 12.26 -3.64 -0.12
N TYR A 189 12.03 -3.00 1.02
CA TYR A 189 10.83 -3.24 1.83
C TYR A 189 9.55 -2.85 1.09
N ILE A 190 9.50 -1.66 0.50
CA ILE A 190 8.35 -1.15 -0.25
C ILE A 190 8.07 -2.04 -1.47
N VAL A 191 9.14 -2.48 -2.16
CA VAL A 191 9.04 -3.39 -3.30
C VAL A 191 8.38 -4.71 -2.86
N GLU A 192 8.86 -5.33 -1.78
CA GLU A 192 8.28 -6.59 -1.30
C GLU A 192 6.84 -6.41 -0.82
N SER A 193 6.54 -5.34 -0.07
CA SER A 193 5.16 -5.00 0.31
C SER A 193 4.24 -4.90 -0.91
N LYS A 194 4.68 -4.22 -1.99
CA LYS A 194 3.92 -4.14 -3.24
C LYS A 194 3.75 -5.50 -3.93
N ARG A 195 4.74 -6.40 -3.85
CA ARG A 195 4.60 -7.78 -4.37
C ARG A 195 3.54 -8.54 -3.58
N ILE A 196 3.64 -8.56 -2.25
CA ILE A 196 2.69 -9.24 -1.36
C ILE A 196 1.26 -8.76 -1.62
N ILE A 197 1.04 -7.44 -1.70
CA ILE A 197 -0.30 -6.86 -1.98
C ILE A 197 -0.80 -7.26 -3.37
N THR A 198 0.08 -7.30 -4.37
CA THR A 198 -0.30 -7.67 -5.74
C THR A 198 -0.66 -9.15 -5.81
N VAL A 199 0.13 -10.05 -5.19
CA VAL A 199 -0.18 -11.48 -5.09
C VAL A 199 -1.48 -11.71 -4.31
N ARG A 200 -1.66 -11.02 -3.18
CA ARG A 200 -2.87 -11.08 -2.35
C ARG A 200 -4.14 -10.85 -3.14
N ARG A 201 -4.15 -9.84 -4.02
CA ARG A 201 -5.33 -9.43 -4.82
C ARG A 201 -5.52 -10.29 -6.07
N ASN A 202 -4.46 -10.93 -6.55
CA ASN A 202 -4.46 -11.61 -7.86
C ASN A 202 -4.12 -13.09 -7.77
N ASN A 203 -4.23 -13.70 -6.58
CA ASN A 203 -3.76 -15.05 -6.30
C ASN A 203 -4.23 -16.10 -7.31
N VAL A 204 -5.55 -16.22 -7.52
CA VAL A 204 -6.15 -17.14 -8.50
C VAL A 204 -5.72 -16.81 -9.93
N ARG A 205 -5.63 -15.52 -10.28
CA ARG A 205 -5.19 -15.11 -11.61
C ARG A 205 -3.73 -15.46 -11.87
N PHE A 206 -2.88 -15.30 -10.86
CA PHE A 206 -1.47 -15.67 -10.91
C PHE A 206 -1.30 -17.19 -10.93
N LYS A 207 -2.19 -17.94 -10.29
CA LYS A 207 -2.24 -19.40 -10.46
C LYS A 207 -2.45 -19.78 -11.92
N HIS A 208 -3.45 -19.17 -12.59
CA HIS A 208 -3.70 -19.45 -14.00
C HIS A 208 -2.50 -19.06 -14.88
N LEU A 209 -1.84 -17.93 -14.61
CA LEU A 209 -0.61 -17.58 -15.32
C LEU A 209 0.49 -18.65 -15.12
N ALA A 210 0.66 -19.15 -13.90
CA ALA A 210 1.63 -20.22 -13.62
C ALA A 210 1.28 -21.53 -14.35
N GLU A 211 -0.02 -21.86 -14.48
CA GLU A 211 -0.50 -22.99 -15.28
C GLU A 211 -0.23 -22.81 -16.79
N LEU A 212 -0.07 -21.57 -17.25
CA LEU A 212 0.34 -21.19 -18.62
C LEU A 212 1.87 -21.06 -18.78
N ASP A 213 2.63 -21.69 -17.88
CA ASP A 213 4.09 -21.67 -17.83
C ASP A 213 4.69 -20.25 -17.72
N VAL A 214 3.99 -19.29 -17.11
CA VAL A 214 4.55 -17.95 -16.83
C VAL A 214 5.41 -18.01 -15.57
N ASP A 215 6.63 -17.49 -15.63
CA ASP A 215 7.56 -17.46 -14.50
C ASP A 215 7.45 -16.15 -13.70
N LEU A 216 7.29 -15.04 -14.42
CA LEU A 216 7.42 -13.68 -13.88
C LEU A 216 6.23 -12.81 -14.27
N VAL A 217 5.73 -12.04 -13.31
CA VAL A 217 4.78 -10.96 -13.53
C VAL A 217 5.44 -9.63 -13.16
N GLU A 218 5.50 -8.70 -14.11
CA GLU A 218 6.06 -7.36 -13.89
C GLU A 218 4.95 -6.32 -13.68
N ARG A 219 5.02 -5.63 -12.54
CA ARG A 219 4.17 -4.49 -12.17
C ARG A 219 4.88 -3.17 -12.49
N LYS A 220 4.10 -2.08 -12.62
CA LYS A 220 4.63 -0.71 -12.76
C LYS A 220 5.77 -0.41 -11.79
N GLY A 221 6.76 0.36 -12.25
CA GLY A 221 8.01 0.61 -11.51
C GLY A 221 9.02 -0.55 -11.56
N GLY A 222 8.90 -1.48 -12.53
CA GLY A 222 9.86 -2.57 -12.72
C GLY A 222 9.82 -3.65 -11.63
N ILE A 223 8.75 -3.72 -10.84
CA ILE A 223 8.62 -4.69 -9.75
C ILE A 223 8.25 -6.05 -10.33
N ARG A 224 9.20 -6.98 -10.29
CA ARG A 224 9.03 -8.36 -10.76
C ARG A 224 8.58 -9.27 -9.61
N ILE A 225 7.56 -10.07 -9.87
CA ILE A 225 6.99 -11.08 -8.98
C ILE A 225 7.26 -12.44 -9.61
N ARG A 226 8.03 -13.29 -8.95
CA ARG A 226 8.23 -14.68 -9.39
C ARG A 226 7.11 -15.54 -8.85
N LEU A 227 6.35 -16.18 -9.73
CA LEU A 227 5.14 -16.89 -9.35
C LEU A 227 5.44 -18.10 -8.43
N SER A 228 6.57 -18.77 -8.63
CA SER A 228 7.00 -19.91 -7.80
C SER A 228 7.34 -19.55 -6.35
N ASP A 229 7.56 -18.27 -6.04
CA ASP A 229 7.92 -17.82 -4.69
C ASP A 229 6.68 -17.69 -3.78
N TYR A 230 5.48 -17.83 -4.36
CA TYR A 230 4.21 -17.63 -3.71
C TYR A 230 3.33 -18.88 -3.82
N GLU A 231 2.53 -19.14 -2.78
CA GLU A 231 1.47 -20.15 -2.86
C GLU A 231 0.25 -19.55 -3.55
N LEU A 232 -0.11 -20.12 -4.71
CA LEU A 232 -1.15 -19.59 -5.59
C LEU A 232 -2.41 -20.46 -5.65
N ASP A 233 -2.37 -21.67 -5.07
CA ASP A 233 -3.50 -22.60 -5.06
C ASP A 233 -4.29 -22.50 -3.75
N MET A 234 -5.13 -21.47 -3.64
CA MET A 234 -6.03 -21.28 -2.52
C MET A 234 -7.28 -20.51 -2.92
N TYR A 235 -8.33 -20.58 -2.09
CA TYR A 235 -9.53 -19.78 -2.34
C TYR A 235 -9.22 -18.28 -2.18
N PRO A 236 -9.89 -17.37 -2.93
CA PRO A 236 -9.63 -15.93 -2.85
C PRO A 236 -9.66 -15.37 -1.42
N ARG A 237 -10.62 -15.82 -0.59
CA ARG A 237 -10.72 -15.39 0.81
C ARG A 237 -9.54 -15.88 1.67
N GLU A 238 -8.98 -17.04 1.36
CA GLU A 238 -7.80 -17.57 2.05
C GLU A 238 -6.55 -16.78 1.65
N ALA A 239 -6.39 -16.46 0.36
CA ALA A 239 -5.33 -15.58 -0.12
C ALA A 239 -5.37 -14.21 0.55
N LEU A 240 -6.56 -13.60 0.63
CA LEU A 240 -6.74 -12.30 1.29
C LEU A 240 -6.30 -12.33 2.76
N ARG A 241 -6.49 -13.45 3.47
CA ARG A 241 -6.09 -13.61 4.88
C ARG A 241 -4.60 -13.93 5.01
N LYS A 242 -4.11 -14.94 4.29
CA LYS A 242 -2.72 -15.40 4.34
C LYS A 242 -1.75 -14.28 4.01
N TYR A 243 -1.96 -13.60 2.88
CA TYR A 243 -1.06 -12.53 2.47
C TYR A 243 -1.28 -11.22 3.23
N ALA A 244 -2.42 -11.02 3.91
CA ALA A 244 -2.54 -9.93 4.88
C ALA A 244 -1.63 -10.19 6.09
N LYS A 245 -1.63 -11.42 6.61
CA LYS A 245 -0.73 -11.82 7.71
C LYS A 245 0.75 -11.71 7.34
N ILE A 246 1.13 -12.19 6.15
CA ILE A 246 2.52 -12.04 5.65
C ILE A 246 2.90 -10.56 5.53
N HIS A 247 1.99 -9.71 5.05
CA HIS A 247 2.23 -8.27 4.96
C HIS A 247 2.37 -7.62 6.34
N GLU A 248 1.57 -8.04 7.32
CA GLU A 248 1.66 -7.58 8.71
C GLU A 248 3.00 -7.96 9.34
N GLU A 249 3.41 -9.23 9.24
CA GLU A 249 4.72 -9.69 9.71
C GLU A 249 5.86 -8.88 9.07
N HIS A 250 5.78 -8.64 7.75
CA HIS A 250 6.74 -7.80 7.01
C HIS A 250 6.80 -6.35 7.56
N CYS A 251 5.66 -5.75 7.90
CA CYS A 251 5.61 -4.41 8.51
C CYS A 251 6.17 -4.40 9.94
N VAL A 252 5.88 -5.43 10.75
CA VAL A 252 6.42 -5.56 12.11
C VAL A 252 7.94 -5.74 12.08
N ASP A 253 8.45 -6.52 11.13
CA ASP A 253 9.90 -6.68 10.91
C ASP A 253 10.54 -5.35 10.50
N LEU A 254 9.89 -4.55 9.65
CA LEU A 254 10.34 -3.20 9.33
C LEU A 254 10.46 -2.33 10.58
N ILE A 255 9.41 -2.24 11.41
CA ILE A 255 9.46 -1.41 12.61
C ILE A 255 10.52 -1.90 13.58
N THR A 256 10.63 -3.22 13.76
CA THR A 256 11.67 -3.81 14.62
C THR A 256 13.06 -3.40 14.16
N GLU A 257 13.31 -3.48 12.87
CA GLU A 257 14.62 -3.16 12.30
C GLU A 257 14.89 -1.64 12.29
N LEU A 258 13.87 -0.83 12.07
CA LEU A 258 13.90 0.63 12.20
C LEU A 258 14.36 1.05 13.60
N LEU A 259 13.76 0.46 14.65
CA LEU A 259 14.12 0.74 16.03
C LEU A 259 15.57 0.34 16.34
N LYS A 260 16.04 -0.79 15.80
CA LYS A 260 17.47 -1.19 15.94
C LYS A 260 18.40 -0.18 15.29
N ARG A 261 18.09 0.29 14.08
CA ARG A 261 18.90 1.29 13.36
C ARG A 261 18.91 2.65 14.07
N ALA A 262 17.81 3.00 14.73
CA ALA A 262 17.72 4.22 15.53
C ALA A 262 18.46 4.12 16.87
N ASP A 263 19.15 3.00 17.15
CA ASP A 263 19.75 2.69 18.45
C ASP A 263 18.72 2.69 19.60
N ARG A 264 17.46 2.33 19.27
CA ARG A 264 16.32 2.29 20.17
C ARG A 264 15.80 0.87 20.38
N SER A 265 16.72 -0.08 20.53
CA SER A 265 16.37 -1.48 20.81
C SER A 265 15.65 -1.65 22.15
N ASP A 266 15.77 -0.68 23.05
CA ASP A 266 15.02 -0.61 24.30
C ASP A 266 13.50 -0.53 24.09
N LEU A 267 13.05 0.01 22.94
CA LEU A 267 11.63 0.14 22.59
C LEU A 267 11.02 -1.16 22.03
N ILE A 268 11.82 -2.12 21.57
CA ILE A 268 11.34 -3.34 20.90
C ILE A 268 10.47 -4.20 21.83
N THR A 269 10.80 -4.22 23.12
CA THR A 269 10.06 -4.99 24.13
C THR A 269 9.13 -4.12 24.97
N GLN A 270 9.06 -2.81 24.71
CA GLN A 270 8.12 -1.94 25.40
C GLN A 270 6.72 -2.15 24.85
N SER A 271 5.72 -1.96 25.71
CA SER A 271 4.33 -1.85 25.28
C SER A 271 4.20 -0.65 24.34
N GLY A 272 3.56 -0.88 23.21
CA GLY A 272 3.05 0.16 22.33
C GLY A 272 1.89 0.92 22.97
N PRO A 273 1.43 2.00 22.33
CA PRO A 273 0.37 2.81 22.88
C PRO A 273 -0.97 2.05 22.83
N THR A 274 -1.86 2.41 23.74
CA THR A 274 -3.30 2.18 23.57
C THR A 274 -3.83 3.05 22.42
N LYS A 275 -5.02 2.71 21.92
CA LYS A 275 -5.66 3.51 20.86
C LYS A 275 -5.91 4.93 21.34
N GLU A 276 -6.31 5.09 22.59
CA GLU A 276 -6.61 6.36 23.21
C GLU A 276 -5.36 7.24 23.34
N GLU A 277 -4.24 6.69 23.82
CA GLU A 277 -2.96 7.41 23.93
C GLU A 277 -2.46 7.87 22.55
N PHE A 278 -2.55 7.00 21.54
CA PHE A 278 -2.16 7.35 20.17
C PHE A 278 -3.02 8.49 19.61
N VAL A 279 -4.34 8.40 19.79
CA VAL A 279 -5.28 9.44 19.32
C VAL A 279 -5.08 10.77 20.05
N GLU A 280 -4.84 10.74 21.36
CA GLU A 280 -4.54 11.94 22.16
C GLU A 280 -3.24 12.60 21.73
N TYR A 281 -2.19 11.80 21.49
CA TYR A 281 -0.93 12.28 20.96
C TYR A 281 -1.11 12.93 19.59
N LEU A 282 -1.86 12.30 18.68
CA LEU A 282 -2.17 12.91 17.39
C LEU A 282 -2.96 14.21 17.52
N ASP A 283 -3.96 14.30 18.40
CA ASP A 283 -4.80 15.50 18.54
C ASP A 283 -4.02 16.69 19.12
N THR A 284 -3.16 16.45 20.13
CA THR A 284 -2.58 17.53 20.94
C THR A 284 -1.06 17.50 21.10
N GLY A 285 -0.42 16.36 20.83
CA GLY A 285 1.01 16.14 21.05
C GLY A 285 1.90 16.38 19.82
N VAL A 286 1.31 16.66 18.66
CA VAL A 286 2.05 16.88 17.40
C VAL A 286 1.97 18.36 17.01
N ASP A 287 3.06 19.09 17.23
CA ASP A 287 3.25 20.47 16.79
C ASP A 287 4.59 20.58 16.05
N ARG A 288 4.59 20.19 14.77
CA ARG A 288 5.76 20.24 13.89
C ARG A 288 5.36 20.37 12.42
N ASP A 289 6.33 20.75 11.59
CA ASP A 289 6.20 20.70 10.14
C ASP A 289 6.30 19.24 9.65
N PHE A 290 5.22 18.70 9.10
CA PHE A 290 5.19 17.31 8.61
C PHE A 290 6.10 17.07 7.40
N ARG A 291 6.56 18.12 6.72
CA ARG A 291 7.55 17.99 5.64
C ARG A 291 8.88 17.44 6.14
N GLU A 292 9.18 17.57 7.43
CA GLU A 292 10.38 16.97 8.06
C GLU A 292 10.32 15.42 8.12
N LEU A 293 9.18 14.81 7.77
CA LEU A 293 8.99 13.35 7.74
C LEU A 293 9.22 12.72 6.36
N PHE A 294 9.47 13.53 5.34
CA PHE A 294 9.59 13.09 3.94
C PHE A 294 10.87 13.59 3.30
#